data_AF-F9WP57-F1
#
_entry.id   AF-F9WP57-F1
#
_cell.length_a   1.000
_cell.length_b   1.000
_cell.length_c   1.000
_cell.angle_alpha   90.00
_cell.angle_beta   90.00
_cell.angle_gamma   90.00
#
_symmetry.space_group_name_H-M   'P 1'
#
loop_
_entity.id
_entity.type
_entity.pdbx_description
1 polymer ?
#
loop_
_entity_poly.entity_id
_entity_poly.type
_entity_poly.pdbx_seq_one_letter_code
_entity_poly.pdbx_strand_id
1 'polypeptide(L)'
;MARYMSILLCRIFWTEDSSTDKIIKPVRVASVLVDDCLNSFISEAIGAKLKTLVDNHFFRRLYRAKTLNTPGLAAEVLEKFGSCAFMYESVVNKVVEKMKCLPSAPPGHVRESVLKRLRAATRCVQCHQVIAFKIGDQQRDVSLESRDLRTGVLYVPDLVNFPVLDAFYFVDVPPKDAAAVGQAGARGACANWTIVCLRMARKDNHDTTTGAVVGFMAKMREFVRDWDVVKDRLSWEMICVQHRDAEAMKRLQVCETAAGEVREEHREAHAFWNRVEQYQVQMDDNLISAIMAAAGC
;
A
#
# COMPACT_ATOMS: atom_id res chain seq x y z
N MET A 1 15.57 20.00 -7.81
CA MET A 1 14.97 18.65 -7.82
C MET A 1 14.88 18.03 -6.42
N ALA A 2 15.98 17.65 -5.75
CA ALA A 2 15.94 17.06 -4.40
C ALA A 2 15.15 17.90 -3.37
N ARG A 3 15.36 19.23 -3.37
CA ARG A 3 14.59 20.19 -2.56
C ARG A 3 13.08 20.14 -2.86
N TYR A 4 12.72 20.11 -4.15
CA TYR A 4 11.33 20.06 -4.60
C TYR A 4 10.65 18.75 -4.16
N MET A 5 11.39 17.64 -4.15
CA MET A 5 10.90 16.37 -3.63
C MET A 5 10.68 16.40 -2.11
N SER A 6 11.61 16.98 -1.37
CA SER A 6 11.40 17.18 0.07
C SER A 6 10.20 18.08 0.37
N ILE A 7 9.87 19.02 -0.52
CA ILE A 7 8.67 19.88 -0.40
C ILE A 7 7.39 19.10 -0.75
N LEU A 8 7.37 18.38 -1.89
CA LEU A 8 6.23 17.56 -2.32
C LEU A 8 5.90 16.43 -1.34
N LEU A 9 6.91 15.91 -0.65
CA LEU A 9 6.81 14.87 0.36
C LEU A 9 6.63 15.43 1.78
N CYS A 10 6.34 16.73 1.93
CA CYS A 10 6.11 17.41 3.20
C CYS A 10 7.24 17.26 4.24
N ARG A 11 8.49 17.04 3.80
CA ARG A 11 9.66 16.87 4.67
C ARG A 11 10.35 18.18 5.03
N ILE A 12 10.23 19.19 4.17
CA ILE A 12 10.75 20.53 4.43
C ILE A 12 9.70 21.57 4.06
N PHE A 13 9.71 22.68 4.80
CA PHE A 13 8.89 23.84 4.46
C PHE A 13 9.35 24.45 3.13
N TRP A 14 8.39 25.02 2.41
CA TRP A 14 8.67 25.69 1.14
C TRP A 14 9.09 27.12 1.44
N THR A 15 9.94 27.67 0.59
CA THR A 15 10.29 29.09 0.60
C THR A 15 10.04 29.65 -0.78
N GLU A 16 9.45 30.84 -0.84
CA GLU A 16 9.02 31.48 -2.08
C GLU A 16 10.17 31.72 -3.07
N ASP A 17 10.05 31.11 -4.26
CA ASP A 17 11.02 31.23 -5.35
C ASP A 17 10.39 31.61 -6.71
N SER A 18 9.15 32.15 -6.68
CA SER A 18 8.37 32.65 -7.84
C SER A 18 8.01 31.61 -8.92
N SER A 19 8.22 30.32 -8.67
CA SER A 19 7.96 29.24 -9.64
C SER A 19 6.76 28.34 -9.28
N THR A 20 6.19 28.46 -8.07
CA THR A 20 5.30 27.43 -7.47
C THR A 20 4.02 27.94 -6.79
N ASP A 21 3.86 29.25 -6.67
CA ASP A 21 2.70 29.99 -6.14
C ASP A 21 1.37 29.64 -6.84
N LYS A 22 1.44 29.03 -8.02
CA LYS A 22 0.29 28.53 -8.79
C LYS A 22 -0.12 27.08 -8.46
N ILE A 23 0.60 26.39 -7.58
CA ILE A 23 0.45 24.93 -7.38
C ILE A 23 0.34 24.56 -5.90
N ILE A 24 1.05 25.27 -5.02
CA ILE A 24 1.12 25.00 -3.58
C ILE A 24 0.64 26.25 -2.83
N LYS A 25 -0.09 26.04 -1.73
CA LYS A 25 -0.53 27.07 -0.78
C LYS A 25 -0.08 26.72 0.64
N PRO A 26 0.25 27.72 1.46
CA PRO A 26 0.38 27.51 2.90
C PRO A 26 -1.01 27.32 3.52
N VAL A 27 -1.14 26.36 4.41
CA VAL A 27 -2.37 26.07 5.17
C VAL A 27 -2.01 26.00 6.64
N ARG A 28 -2.74 26.75 7.45
CA ARG A 28 -2.65 26.69 8.91
C ARG A 28 -3.46 25.47 9.38
N VAL A 29 -2.80 24.56 10.09
CA VAL A 29 -3.43 23.38 10.68
C VAL A 29 -3.50 23.59 12.17
N ALA A 30 -4.72 23.78 12.68
CA ALA A 30 -4.97 23.81 14.10
C ALA A 30 -5.01 22.37 14.61
N SER A 31 -3.97 21.95 15.34
CA SER A 31 -4.05 20.77 16.20
C SER A 31 -4.37 21.20 17.64
N VAL A 32 -4.85 20.27 18.47
CA VAL A 32 -5.26 20.53 19.87
C VAL A 32 -4.11 21.13 20.71
N LEU A 33 -2.85 20.99 20.28
CA LEU A 33 -1.66 21.36 21.06
C LEU A 33 -0.73 22.37 20.36
N VAL A 34 -0.74 22.45 19.02
CA VAL A 34 0.17 23.30 18.24
C VAL A 34 -0.54 23.86 17.00
N ASP A 35 -0.24 25.11 16.71
CA ASP A 35 -0.66 25.83 15.52
C ASP A 35 0.49 25.81 14.50
N ASP A 36 0.38 24.96 13.49
CA ASP A 36 1.43 24.71 12.49
C ASP A 36 1.01 25.21 11.10
N CYS A 37 1.98 25.69 10.32
CA CYS A 37 1.79 26.05 8.91
C CYS A 37 2.35 24.96 7.99
N LEU A 38 1.48 24.20 7.32
CA LEU A 38 1.87 23.15 6.37
C LEU A 38 1.70 23.62 4.92
N ASN A 39 2.51 23.04 4.02
CA ASN A 39 2.27 23.17 2.59
C ASN A 39 1.15 22.22 2.15
N SER A 40 0.20 22.73 1.37
CA SER A 40 -0.85 21.94 0.74
C SER A 40 -0.97 22.31 -0.73
N PHE A 41 -1.53 21.42 -1.56
CA PHE A 41 -1.81 21.78 -2.95
C PHE A 41 -2.97 22.76 -3.02
N ILE A 42 -2.95 23.65 -4.02
CA ILE A 42 -4.06 24.58 -4.25
C ILE A 42 -5.37 23.82 -4.54
N SER A 43 -5.26 22.63 -5.13
CA SER A 43 -6.35 21.72 -5.48
C SER A 43 -5.91 20.29 -5.24
N GLU A 44 -6.80 19.49 -4.66
CA GLU A 44 -6.59 18.06 -4.44
C GLU A 44 -6.39 17.30 -5.75
N ALA A 45 -7.17 17.63 -6.79
CA ALA A 45 -7.03 17.03 -8.12
C ALA A 45 -5.68 17.39 -8.79
N ILE A 46 -5.22 18.62 -8.61
CA ILE A 46 -3.90 19.06 -9.11
C ILE A 46 -2.78 18.36 -8.33
N GLY A 47 -2.90 18.29 -7.00
CA GLY A 47 -1.96 17.58 -6.14
C GLY A 47 -1.82 16.11 -6.50
N ALA A 48 -2.94 15.39 -6.63
CA ALA A 48 -2.94 13.98 -7.01
C ALA A 48 -2.31 13.75 -8.40
N LYS A 49 -2.62 14.60 -9.39
CA LYS A 49 -2.00 14.51 -10.73
C LYS A 49 -0.50 14.78 -10.70
N LEU A 50 -0.06 15.80 -9.98
CA LEU A 50 1.37 16.13 -9.85
C LEU A 50 2.14 15.05 -9.12
N LYS A 51 1.58 14.49 -8.04
CA LYS A 51 2.17 13.35 -7.34
C LYS A 51 2.28 12.14 -8.26
N THR A 52 1.22 11.79 -8.98
CA THR A 52 1.26 10.73 -10.00
C THR A 52 2.33 10.99 -11.06
N LEU A 53 2.48 12.22 -11.56
CA LEU A 53 3.52 12.57 -12.54
C LEU A 53 4.93 12.45 -11.94
N VAL A 54 5.10 12.88 -10.70
CA VAL A 54 6.35 12.80 -9.96
C VAL A 54 6.68 11.34 -9.68
N ASP A 55 5.77 10.55 -9.13
CA ASP A 55 5.97 9.13 -8.87
C ASP A 55 6.31 8.37 -10.15
N ASN A 56 5.63 8.64 -11.26
CA ASN A 56 5.99 8.08 -12.57
C ASN A 56 7.38 8.52 -13.05
N HIS A 57 7.71 9.82 -12.93
CA HIS A 57 9.00 10.36 -13.34
C HIS A 57 10.15 9.76 -12.51
N PHE A 58 9.95 9.68 -11.20
CA PHE A 58 10.95 9.26 -10.23
C PHE A 58 11.07 7.75 -10.16
N PHE A 59 9.98 6.97 -10.27
CA PHE A 59 10.09 5.52 -10.41
C PHE A 59 10.98 5.15 -11.60
N ARG A 60 10.74 5.77 -12.76
CA ARG A 60 11.52 5.48 -13.98
C ARG A 60 12.93 6.06 -13.95
N ARG A 61 13.18 7.13 -13.18
CA ARG A 61 14.47 7.87 -13.17
C ARG A 61 15.38 7.52 -11.98
N LEU A 62 14.84 7.21 -10.80
CA LEU A 62 15.60 6.83 -9.60
C LEU A 62 16.23 5.45 -9.73
N TYR A 63 15.58 4.53 -10.41
CA TYR A 63 16.21 3.26 -10.75
C TYR A 63 17.22 3.46 -11.89
N ARG A 64 16.90 4.26 -12.94
CA ARG A 64 17.79 4.49 -14.12
C ARG A 64 19.06 5.25 -13.80
N ALA A 65 18.94 6.27 -12.97
CA ALA A 65 20.09 6.84 -12.30
C ALA A 65 20.56 5.71 -11.40
N LYS A 66 21.55 4.93 -11.86
CA LYS A 66 22.36 4.05 -11.02
C LYS A 66 22.30 4.56 -9.60
N THR A 67 21.83 3.73 -8.67
CA THR A 67 22.22 3.75 -7.28
C THR A 67 23.74 3.99 -7.24
N LEU A 68 24.14 5.27 -7.23
CA LEU A 68 25.52 5.73 -7.20
C LEU A 68 25.99 5.44 -5.78
N ASN A 69 26.46 4.20 -5.56
CA ASN A 69 27.26 3.78 -4.41
C ASN A 69 26.72 4.08 -3.01
N THR A 70 25.43 4.34 -2.82
CA THR A 70 24.88 4.76 -1.52
C THR A 70 23.76 3.81 -1.05
N PRO A 71 24.07 2.79 -0.23
CA PRO A 71 23.11 1.80 0.28
C PRO A 71 21.86 2.41 0.94
N GLY A 72 22.01 3.58 1.58
CA GLY A 72 20.91 4.24 2.29
C GLY A 72 19.80 4.79 1.39
N LEU A 73 20.13 5.22 0.17
CA LEU A 73 19.17 5.79 -0.78
C LEU A 73 18.34 4.68 -1.45
N ALA A 74 18.93 3.51 -1.69
CA ALA A 74 18.26 2.37 -2.32
C ALA A 74 17.06 1.88 -1.49
N ALA A 75 17.25 1.77 -0.18
CA ALA A 75 16.20 1.32 0.73
C ALA A 75 15.09 2.37 0.89
N GLU A 76 15.42 3.66 0.84
CA GLU A 76 14.41 4.73 0.87
C GLU A 76 13.58 4.78 -0.43
N VAL A 77 14.22 4.54 -1.58
CA VAL A 77 13.54 4.40 -2.87
C VAL A 77 12.63 3.17 -2.86
N LEU A 78 13.09 2.05 -2.29
CA LEU A 78 12.29 0.85 -2.15
C LEU A 78 11.05 1.06 -1.27
N GLU A 79 11.20 1.72 -0.12
CA GLU A 79 10.09 2.00 0.81
C GLU A 79 9.02 2.87 0.12
N LYS A 80 9.43 3.87 -0.65
CA LYS A 80 8.49 4.79 -1.32
C LYS A 80 7.91 4.29 -2.63
N PHE A 81 8.72 3.57 -3.41
CA PHE A 81 8.41 3.25 -4.81
C PHE A 81 8.44 1.76 -5.11
N GLY A 82 8.86 0.93 -4.17
CA GLY A 82 8.95 -0.52 -4.35
C GLY A 82 7.60 -1.15 -4.72
N SER A 83 6.52 -0.64 -4.16
CA SER A 83 5.16 -1.07 -4.50
C SER A 83 4.84 -0.93 -5.99
N CYS A 84 5.33 0.13 -6.65
CA CYS A 84 5.13 0.35 -8.08
C CYS A 84 5.81 -0.71 -8.95
N ALA A 85 6.77 -1.47 -8.41
CA ALA A 85 7.37 -2.59 -9.13
C ALA A 85 6.37 -3.72 -9.44
N PHE A 86 5.22 -3.77 -8.75
CA PHE A 86 4.13 -4.71 -9.05
C PHE A 86 3.36 -4.39 -10.35
N MET A 87 3.71 -3.30 -11.05
CA MET A 87 3.27 -3.04 -12.43
C MET A 87 4.01 -3.89 -13.47
N TYR A 88 5.08 -4.58 -13.08
CA TYR A 88 5.96 -5.28 -14.01
C TYR A 88 5.88 -6.80 -13.81
N GLU A 89 5.53 -7.50 -14.88
CA GLU A 89 5.38 -8.96 -14.86
C GLU A 89 6.65 -9.71 -14.45
N SER A 90 7.81 -9.24 -14.91
CA SER A 90 9.09 -9.81 -14.51
C SER A 90 9.31 -9.75 -12.99
N VAL A 91 8.89 -8.66 -12.34
CA VAL A 91 9.01 -8.47 -10.90
C VAL A 91 7.98 -9.30 -10.15
N VAL A 92 6.71 -9.23 -10.54
CA VAL A 92 5.63 -9.98 -9.86
C VAL A 92 5.87 -11.48 -9.94
N ASN A 93 6.36 -12.00 -11.07
CA ASN A 93 6.72 -13.41 -11.19
C ASN A 93 7.85 -13.81 -10.22
N LYS A 94 8.86 -12.96 -10.05
CA LYS A 94 9.95 -13.21 -9.09
C LYS A 94 9.49 -13.11 -7.64
N VAL A 95 8.59 -12.17 -7.33
CA VAL A 95 7.92 -12.08 -6.03
C VAL A 95 7.16 -13.38 -5.73
N VAL A 96 6.34 -13.85 -6.67
CA VAL A 96 5.55 -15.09 -6.53
C VAL A 96 6.43 -16.32 -6.35
N GLU A 97 7.52 -16.44 -7.10
CA GLU A 97 8.51 -17.52 -6.97
C GLU A 97 9.11 -17.58 -5.56
N LYS A 98 9.38 -16.41 -4.97
CA LYS A 98 10.05 -16.29 -3.66
C LYS A 98 9.13 -16.27 -2.46
N MET A 99 7.83 -16.10 -2.71
CA MET A 99 6.83 -15.90 -1.67
C MET A 99 6.70 -17.13 -0.76
N LYS A 100 6.86 -16.89 0.54
CA LYS A 100 6.65 -17.86 1.62
C LYS A 100 5.40 -17.51 2.40
N CYS A 101 4.52 -18.48 2.61
CA CYS A 101 3.36 -18.31 3.49
C CYS A 101 3.82 -18.32 4.95
N LEU A 102 3.28 -17.42 5.75
CA LEU A 102 3.50 -17.40 7.20
C LEU A 102 2.32 -18.12 7.88
N PRO A 103 2.52 -19.32 8.46
CA PRO A 103 1.41 -20.11 9.01
C PRO A 103 0.87 -19.51 10.31
N SER A 104 -0.45 -19.49 10.47
CA SER A 104 -1.12 -18.86 11.62
C SER A 104 -0.89 -19.57 12.98
N ALA A 105 -0.52 -20.85 12.97
CA ALA A 105 -0.03 -21.72 14.06
C ALA A 105 -0.18 -23.18 13.56
N PRO A 106 0.57 -24.20 14.02
CA PRO A 106 0.28 -25.61 13.69
C PRO A 106 -1.01 -26.10 14.39
N PRO A 107 -1.89 -26.91 13.77
CA PRO A 107 -1.86 -27.43 12.39
C PRO A 107 -2.69 -26.52 11.44
N GLY A 108 -2.27 -25.27 11.30
CA GLY A 108 -2.91 -24.29 10.43
C GLY A 108 -2.69 -24.64 8.96
N HIS A 109 -3.74 -24.51 8.16
CA HIS A 109 -3.66 -24.72 6.73
C HIS A 109 -2.82 -23.63 6.07
N VAL A 110 -1.74 -24.03 5.41
CA VAL A 110 -0.96 -23.13 4.56
C VAL A 110 -1.81 -22.80 3.34
N ARG A 111 -2.30 -21.55 3.26
CA ARG A 111 -3.11 -21.10 2.13
C ARG A 111 -2.21 -20.55 1.03
N GLU A 112 -2.33 -21.11 -0.16
CA GLU A 112 -1.65 -20.60 -1.34
C GLU A 112 -2.20 -19.21 -1.72
N SER A 113 -1.30 -18.23 -1.89
CA SER A 113 -1.64 -16.87 -2.31
C SER A 113 -2.40 -16.84 -3.63
N VAL A 114 -3.33 -15.91 -3.76
CA VAL A 114 -4.02 -15.58 -5.01
C VAL A 114 -3.05 -15.35 -6.16
N LEU A 115 -1.89 -14.75 -5.91
CA LEU A 115 -0.91 -14.46 -6.96
C LEU A 115 -0.27 -15.74 -7.51
N LYS A 116 -0.11 -16.79 -6.70
CA LYS A 116 0.39 -18.09 -7.18
C LYS A 116 -0.62 -18.79 -8.09
N ARG A 117 -1.91 -18.66 -7.77
CA ARG A 117 -3.02 -19.28 -8.51
C ARG A 117 -3.30 -18.65 -9.86
N LEU A 118 -2.97 -17.37 -10.03
CA LEU A 118 -3.25 -16.63 -11.26
C LEU A 118 -2.19 -16.86 -12.32
N ARG A 119 -2.58 -16.65 -13.59
CA ARG A 119 -1.64 -16.59 -14.72
C ARG A 119 -0.80 -15.32 -14.63
N ALA A 120 0.46 -15.39 -15.06
CA ALA A 120 1.42 -14.29 -14.93
C ALA A 120 0.88 -12.92 -15.39
N ALA A 121 0.32 -12.85 -16.60
CA ALA A 121 -0.25 -11.63 -17.18
C ALA A 121 -1.41 -11.02 -16.36
N THR A 122 -2.11 -11.81 -15.54
CA THR A 122 -3.24 -11.34 -14.70
C THR A 122 -2.84 -10.95 -13.28
N ARG A 123 -1.57 -11.15 -12.90
CA ARG A 123 -1.07 -10.80 -11.56
C ARG A 123 -0.68 -9.33 -11.44
N CYS A 124 -0.39 -8.67 -12.56
CA CYS A 124 0.23 -7.36 -12.57
C CYS A 124 -0.81 -6.25 -12.64
N VAL A 125 -0.52 -5.15 -11.97
CA VAL A 125 -1.34 -3.93 -12.09
C VAL A 125 -0.95 -3.18 -13.38
N GLN A 126 -1.94 -2.60 -14.04
CA GLN A 126 -1.79 -1.91 -15.34
C GLN A 126 -1.45 -0.43 -15.15
N CYS A 127 -1.92 0.15 -14.05
CA CYS A 127 -1.64 1.53 -13.67
C CYS A 127 -1.63 1.65 -12.15
N HIS A 128 -1.14 2.78 -11.66
CA HIS A 128 -1.30 3.15 -10.26
C HIS A 128 -2.16 4.39 -10.12
N GLN A 129 -2.77 4.55 -8.95
CA GLN A 129 -3.54 5.71 -8.54
C GLN A 129 -3.09 6.13 -7.15
N VAL A 130 -2.59 7.36 -7.03
CA VAL A 130 -2.30 7.95 -5.73
C VAL A 130 -3.61 8.33 -5.06
N ILE A 131 -3.84 7.82 -3.86
CA ILE A 131 -5.01 8.16 -3.04
C ILE A 131 -4.60 9.23 -2.04
N ALA A 132 -5.10 10.44 -2.25
CA ALA A 132 -5.00 11.51 -1.27
C ALA A 132 -5.86 11.22 -0.04
N PHE A 133 -5.28 11.40 1.14
CA PHE A 133 -6.01 11.49 2.40
C PHE A 133 -5.74 12.86 2.99
N LYS A 134 -6.77 13.57 3.44
CA LYS A 134 -6.57 14.87 4.10
C LYS A 134 -6.04 14.66 5.53
N ILE A 135 -5.23 15.63 5.97
CA ILE A 135 -4.78 15.77 7.35
C ILE A 135 -5.80 16.68 8.06
N GLY A 136 -6.46 16.21 9.11
CA GLY A 136 -7.47 16.96 9.88
C GLY A 136 -8.94 16.72 9.47
N ASP A 137 -9.87 17.48 10.06
CA ASP A 137 -11.35 17.29 10.03
C ASP A 137 -12.05 17.63 8.69
N GLN A 138 -11.32 17.70 7.58
CA GLN A 138 -11.95 17.96 6.28
C GLN A 138 -12.44 16.67 5.64
N GLN A 139 -13.75 16.42 5.81
CA GLN A 139 -14.45 15.32 5.17
C GLN A 139 -14.31 15.39 3.64
N ARG A 140 -14.10 14.24 3.00
CA ARG A 140 -14.13 14.14 1.54
C ARG A 140 -15.53 14.40 1.01
N ASP A 141 -15.60 15.10 -0.11
CA ASP A 141 -16.84 15.23 -0.90
C ASP A 141 -17.05 14.02 -1.84
N VAL A 142 -16.02 13.19 -2.06
CA VAL A 142 -16.07 12.04 -2.96
C VAL A 142 -15.38 10.80 -2.36
N SER A 143 -16.15 9.99 -1.63
CA SER A 143 -15.76 8.60 -1.30
C SER A 143 -16.11 7.69 -2.48
N LEU A 144 -15.28 6.69 -2.78
CA LEU A 144 -15.58 5.74 -3.86
C LEU A 144 -16.60 4.71 -3.38
N GLU A 145 -17.60 4.43 -4.21
CA GLU A 145 -18.46 3.28 -3.94
C GLU A 145 -17.71 1.99 -4.30
N SER A 146 -18.13 0.87 -3.70
CA SER A 146 -17.54 -0.44 -3.98
C SER A 146 -17.52 -0.78 -5.48
N ARG A 147 -18.51 -0.29 -6.24
CA ARG A 147 -18.60 -0.42 -7.71
C ARG A 147 -17.56 0.37 -8.50
N ASP A 148 -16.97 1.41 -7.91
CA ASP A 148 -15.97 2.27 -8.55
C ASP A 148 -14.55 1.73 -8.38
N LEU A 149 -14.37 0.76 -7.47
CA LEU A 149 -13.12 0.03 -7.30
C LEU A 149 -12.85 -0.82 -8.53
N ARG A 150 -11.59 -0.82 -8.97
CA ARG A 150 -11.14 -1.53 -10.17
C ARG A 150 -9.99 -2.47 -9.86
N THR A 151 -10.03 -3.64 -10.48
CA THR A 151 -8.88 -4.53 -10.60
C THR A 151 -7.85 -3.98 -11.57
N GLY A 152 -6.59 -4.35 -11.41
CA GLY A 152 -5.50 -3.86 -12.27
C GLY A 152 -5.07 -2.42 -11.96
N VAL A 153 -5.55 -1.82 -10.88
CA VAL A 153 -5.11 -0.51 -10.37
C VAL A 153 -4.36 -0.71 -9.06
N LEU A 154 -3.12 -0.22 -8.97
CA LEU A 154 -2.36 -0.12 -7.73
C LEU A 154 -2.69 1.18 -7.00
N TYR A 155 -3.33 1.06 -5.86
CA TYR A 155 -3.67 2.19 -5.02
C TYR A 155 -2.52 2.48 -4.05
N VAL A 156 -1.97 3.70 -4.12
CA VAL A 156 -0.83 4.14 -3.29
C VAL A 156 -1.31 5.26 -2.38
N PRO A 157 -1.37 5.06 -1.06
CA PRO A 157 -1.72 6.11 -0.12
C PRO A 157 -0.71 7.26 -0.11
N ASP A 158 -1.23 8.48 -0.14
CA ASP A 158 -0.45 9.72 -0.13
C ASP A 158 -0.20 10.24 1.30
N LEU A 159 0.11 9.33 2.22
CA LEU A 159 0.43 9.67 3.60
C LEU A 159 1.82 9.14 3.92
N VAL A 160 2.63 10.02 4.51
CA VAL A 160 3.91 9.59 5.11
C VAL A 160 3.57 8.66 6.27
N ASN A 161 4.10 7.43 6.22
CA ASN A 161 3.83 6.36 7.19
C ASN A 161 2.34 5.97 7.26
N PHE A 162 1.72 5.71 6.11
CA PHE A 162 0.37 5.17 6.08
C PHE A 162 0.28 3.91 6.98
N PRO A 163 -0.75 3.78 7.83
CA PRO A 163 -0.82 2.67 8.75
C PRO A 163 -0.88 1.33 7.99
N VAL A 164 -0.16 0.33 8.49
CA VAL A 164 -0.25 -1.08 8.06
C VAL A 164 0.31 -1.43 6.67
N LEU A 165 0.26 -0.56 5.66
CA LEU A 165 0.70 -0.89 4.29
C LEU A 165 1.27 0.30 3.52
N ASP A 166 1.97 0.03 2.43
CA ASP A 166 2.52 1.04 1.52
C ASP A 166 1.72 1.17 0.21
N ALA A 167 1.03 0.11 -0.21
CA ALA A 167 0.09 0.13 -1.33
C ALA A 167 -0.86 -1.07 -1.28
N PHE A 168 -1.91 -1.07 -2.09
CA PHE A 168 -2.78 -2.23 -2.26
C PHE A 168 -3.43 -2.27 -3.64
N TYR A 169 -3.91 -3.44 -4.06
CA TYR A 169 -4.68 -3.59 -5.29
C TYR A 169 -5.68 -4.74 -5.20
N PHE A 170 -6.68 -4.71 -6.07
CA PHE A 170 -7.71 -5.74 -6.16
C PHE A 170 -7.38 -6.74 -7.26
N VAL A 171 -7.62 -8.00 -6.93
CA VAL A 171 -7.37 -9.13 -7.80
C VAL A 171 -8.67 -9.92 -7.95
N ASP A 172 -9.15 -10.08 -9.18
CA ASP A 172 -10.30 -10.94 -9.46
C ASP A 172 -9.86 -12.40 -9.51
N VAL A 173 -10.46 -13.21 -8.65
CA VAL A 173 -10.09 -14.61 -8.51
C VAL A 173 -11.22 -15.46 -9.06
N PRO A 174 -11.00 -16.24 -10.13
CA PRO A 174 -12.01 -17.19 -10.54
C PRO A 174 -12.29 -18.18 -9.40
N PRO A 175 -13.57 -18.55 -9.16
CA PRO A 175 -13.93 -19.57 -8.19
C PRO A 175 -13.14 -20.86 -8.45
N LYS A 176 -12.72 -21.55 -7.38
CA LYS A 176 -12.01 -22.83 -7.52
C LYS A 176 -12.91 -23.92 -8.13
N ASP A 177 -14.22 -23.85 -7.89
CA ASP A 177 -15.19 -24.87 -8.29
C ASP A 177 -16.25 -24.32 -9.26
N ALA A 178 -16.50 -25.04 -10.36
CA ALA A 178 -17.49 -24.67 -11.38
C ALA A 178 -18.94 -24.58 -10.82
N ALA A 179 -19.24 -25.23 -9.71
CA ALA A 179 -20.54 -25.17 -9.04
C ALA A 179 -20.82 -23.81 -8.37
N ALA A 180 -19.79 -23.04 -8.01
CA ALA A 180 -19.93 -21.72 -7.40
C ALA A 180 -20.26 -20.60 -8.41
N VAL A 181 -20.18 -20.91 -9.71
CA VAL A 181 -20.46 -19.97 -10.81
C VAL A 181 -21.94 -19.54 -10.81
N GLY A 182 -22.86 -20.41 -10.36
CA GLY A 182 -24.30 -20.13 -10.30
C GLY A 182 -24.72 -19.10 -9.25
N GLN A 183 -23.87 -18.78 -8.27
CA GLN A 183 -24.17 -17.83 -7.18
C GLN A 183 -23.55 -16.44 -7.37
N ALA A 184 -22.77 -16.24 -8.42
CA ALA A 184 -22.12 -14.97 -8.73
C ALA A 184 -23.14 -13.84 -9.01
N GLY A 185 -24.34 -14.19 -9.50
CA GLY A 185 -25.41 -13.22 -9.80
C GLY A 185 -26.00 -12.51 -8.58
N ALA A 186 -25.80 -13.03 -7.35
CA ALA A 186 -26.37 -12.46 -6.13
C ALA A 186 -25.36 -11.68 -5.26
N ARG A 187 -24.05 -11.79 -5.52
CA ARG A 187 -23.00 -11.23 -4.63
C ARG A 187 -22.55 -9.79 -4.96
N GLY A 188 -23.03 -9.20 -6.06
CA GLY A 188 -22.66 -7.85 -6.48
C GLY A 188 -21.24 -7.75 -7.05
N ALA A 189 -20.84 -6.53 -7.46
CA ALA A 189 -19.46 -6.26 -7.87
C ALA A 189 -18.49 -6.68 -6.74
N CYS A 190 -17.35 -7.27 -7.07
CA CYS A 190 -16.31 -7.76 -6.14
C CYS A 190 -16.55 -9.13 -5.47
N ALA A 191 -17.56 -9.91 -5.87
CA ALA A 191 -17.91 -11.20 -5.23
C ALA A 191 -16.77 -12.20 -4.99
N ASN A 192 -15.73 -12.16 -5.82
CA ASN A 192 -14.58 -13.07 -5.77
C ASN A 192 -13.24 -12.32 -5.69
N TRP A 193 -13.24 -11.05 -5.28
CA TRP A 193 -11.99 -10.29 -5.23
C TRP A 193 -11.20 -10.57 -3.96
N THR A 194 -9.88 -10.56 -4.10
CA THR A 194 -8.92 -10.50 -3.01
C THR A 194 -8.25 -9.14 -3.01
N ILE A 195 -8.12 -8.50 -1.85
CA ILE A 195 -7.26 -7.34 -1.68
C ILE A 195 -5.86 -7.84 -1.36
N VAL A 196 -4.89 -7.43 -2.18
CA VAL A 196 -3.47 -7.67 -1.96
C VAL A 196 -2.86 -6.38 -1.44
N CYS A 197 -2.49 -6.39 -0.16
CA CYS A 197 -1.77 -5.32 0.52
C CYS A 197 -0.26 -5.55 0.39
N LEU A 198 0.49 -4.48 0.13
CA LEU A 198 1.93 -4.48 -0.02
C LEU A 198 2.56 -3.70 1.12
N ARG A 199 3.56 -4.30 1.76
CA ARG A 199 4.42 -3.64 2.75
C ARG A 199 5.88 -3.82 2.36
N MET A 200 6.59 -2.71 2.19
CA MET A 200 8.00 -2.62 1.88
C MET A 200 8.78 -2.36 3.18
N ALA A 201 9.43 -3.38 3.71
CA ALA A 201 10.09 -3.31 5.01
C ALA A 201 11.62 -3.20 4.87
N ARG A 202 12.21 -2.13 5.42
CA ARG A 202 13.67 -1.93 5.51
C ARG A 202 14.29 -2.50 6.79
N LYS A 203 13.57 -2.42 7.90
CA LYS A 203 13.98 -2.94 9.21
C LYS A 203 13.25 -4.24 9.53
N ASP A 204 13.66 -4.88 10.61
CA ASP A 204 12.97 -6.05 11.15
C ASP A 204 11.49 -5.72 11.36
N ASN A 205 10.63 -6.61 10.89
CA ASN A 205 9.19 -6.42 11.01
C ASN A 205 8.78 -6.72 12.45
N HIS A 206 8.31 -5.69 13.14
CA HIS A 206 7.64 -5.85 14.43
C HIS A 206 6.18 -6.28 14.22
N ASP A 207 5.60 -6.81 15.29
CA ASP A 207 4.16 -7.02 15.35
C ASP A 207 3.43 -5.69 15.13
N THR A 208 2.22 -5.75 14.55
CA THR A 208 1.41 -4.55 14.39
C THR A 208 0.62 -4.32 15.68
N THR A 209 0.10 -3.12 15.90
CA THR A 209 -0.74 -2.83 17.06
C THR A 209 -2.18 -2.66 16.64
N THR A 210 -3.12 -2.95 17.55
CA THR A 210 -4.54 -2.69 17.28
C THR A 210 -4.79 -1.22 16.95
N GLY A 211 -4.10 -0.28 17.61
CA GLY A 211 -4.15 1.15 17.25
C GLY A 211 -3.74 1.44 15.79
N ALA A 212 -2.69 0.80 15.27
CA ALA A 212 -2.29 0.95 13.87
C ALA A 212 -3.35 0.38 12.91
N VAL A 213 -3.93 -0.76 13.24
CA VAL A 213 -4.98 -1.40 12.44
C VAL A 213 -6.30 -0.61 12.50
N VAL A 214 -6.66 -0.02 13.65
CA VAL A 214 -7.77 0.93 13.78
C VAL A 214 -7.55 2.13 12.86
N GLY A 215 -6.35 2.72 12.89
CA GLY A 215 -5.99 3.83 12.00
C GLY A 215 -6.09 3.47 10.52
N PHE A 216 -5.62 2.28 10.15
CA PHE A 216 -5.78 1.74 8.79
C PHE A 216 -7.26 1.64 8.39
N MET A 217 -8.08 0.98 9.21
CA MET A 217 -9.51 0.79 8.93
C MET A 217 -10.27 2.11 8.85
N ALA A 218 -9.94 3.09 9.71
CA ALA A 218 -10.52 4.43 9.65
C ALA A 218 -10.19 5.12 8.32
N LYS A 219 -8.93 5.06 7.87
CA LYS A 219 -8.54 5.63 6.59
C LYS A 219 -9.20 4.93 5.41
N MET A 220 -9.32 3.61 5.43
CA MET A 220 -10.02 2.89 4.38
C MET A 220 -11.52 3.24 4.33
N ARG A 221 -12.16 3.52 5.47
CA ARG A 221 -13.54 4.01 5.53
C ARG A 221 -13.72 5.42 4.95
N GLU A 222 -12.70 6.27 5.06
CA GLU A 222 -12.69 7.57 4.34
C GLU A 222 -12.58 7.38 2.82
N PHE A 223 -11.95 6.29 2.35
CA PHE A 223 -11.72 6.00 0.93
C PHE A 223 -12.86 5.27 0.25
N VAL A 224 -13.47 4.29 0.94
CA VAL A 224 -14.49 3.40 0.42
C VAL A 224 -15.78 3.61 1.20
N ARG A 225 -16.83 4.08 0.52
CA ARG A 225 -18.12 4.39 1.14
C ARG A 225 -18.75 3.17 1.79
N ASP A 226 -18.70 2.03 1.11
CA ASP A 226 -19.24 0.75 1.58
C ASP A 226 -18.15 -0.09 2.27
N TRP A 227 -17.24 0.55 3.00
CA TRP A 227 -16.07 -0.10 3.59
C TRP A 227 -16.41 -1.36 4.37
N ASP A 228 -17.42 -1.35 5.23
CA ASP A 228 -17.74 -2.50 6.07
C ASP A 228 -18.20 -3.71 5.22
N VAL A 229 -18.86 -3.45 4.08
CA VAL A 229 -19.21 -4.49 3.10
C VAL A 229 -17.96 -5.04 2.41
N VAL A 230 -17.05 -4.16 1.98
CA VAL A 230 -15.80 -4.54 1.30
C VAL A 230 -14.88 -5.32 2.24
N LYS A 231 -14.70 -4.83 3.46
CA LYS A 231 -13.90 -5.45 4.52
C LYS A 231 -14.30 -6.89 4.79
N ASP A 232 -15.60 -7.15 4.94
CA ASP A 232 -16.09 -8.46 5.38
C ASP A 232 -16.42 -9.42 4.22
N ARG A 233 -16.64 -8.93 2.99
CA ARG A 233 -16.87 -9.80 1.82
C ARG A 233 -15.60 -10.24 1.11
N LEU A 234 -14.52 -9.46 1.17
CA LEU A 234 -13.30 -9.75 0.43
C LEU A 234 -12.31 -10.59 1.25
N SER A 235 -11.49 -11.35 0.54
CA SER A 235 -10.31 -11.97 1.14
C SER A 235 -9.17 -10.96 1.18
N TRP A 236 -8.29 -11.09 2.18
CA TRP A 236 -7.19 -10.16 2.43
C TRP A 236 -5.86 -10.90 2.47
N GLU A 237 -4.90 -10.46 1.67
CA GLU A 237 -3.53 -10.93 1.69
C GLU A 237 -2.58 -9.77 1.95
N MET A 238 -1.61 -9.96 2.84
CA MET A 238 -0.51 -9.03 3.09
C MET A 238 0.79 -9.63 2.59
N ILE A 239 1.45 -8.95 1.67
CA ILE A 239 2.77 -9.32 1.17
C ILE A 239 3.80 -8.36 1.76
N CYS A 240 4.61 -8.88 2.68
CA CYS A 240 5.74 -8.18 3.27
C CYS A 240 6.99 -8.45 2.43
N VAL A 241 7.42 -7.46 1.65
CA VAL A 241 8.67 -7.48 0.88
C VAL A 241 9.77 -6.86 1.73
N GLN A 242 10.71 -7.68 2.17
CA GLN A 242 11.78 -7.27 3.08
C GLN A 242 13.09 -7.04 2.33
N HIS A 243 13.79 -5.97 2.70
CA HIS A 243 15.13 -5.69 2.21
C HIS A 243 16.08 -6.86 2.50
N ARG A 244 17.07 -7.10 1.63
CA ARG A 244 17.99 -8.24 1.73
C ARG A 244 18.72 -8.33 3.07
N ASP A 245 19.00 -7.19 3.68
CA ASP A 245 19.73 -7.05 4.94
C ASP A 245 18.82 -7.13 6.19
N ALA A 246 17.50 -7.14 6.03
CA ALA A 246 16.56 -7.27 7.14
C ALA A 246 16.39 -8.74 7.54
N GLU A 247 16.10 -9.02 8.82
CA GLU A 247 15.79 -10.38 9.24
C GLU A 247 14.47 -10.84 8.60
N ALA A 248 14.55 -11.95 7.85
CA ALA A 248 13.38 -12.53 7.20
C ALA A 248 12.33 -12.94 8.24
N MET A 249 11.08 -12.54 8.05
CA MET A 249 9.98 -12.95 8.92
C MET A 249 9.81 -14.47 8.89
N LYS A 250 9.74 -15.05 10.09
CA LYS A 250 9.54 -16.50 10.30
C LYS A 250 8.14 -16.85 10.80
N ARG A 251 7.38 -15.85 11.27
CA ARG A 251 6.02 -15.97 11.81
C ARG A 251 5.14 -14.85 11.28
N LEU A 252 3.82 -15.04 11.36
CA LEU A 252 2.86 -13.95 11.11
C LEU A 252 3.09 -12.78 12.06
N GLN A 253 2.82 -11.56 11.60
CA GLN A 253 2.67 -10.42 12.48
C GLN A 253 1.40 -10.62 13.30
N VAL A 254 1.53 -10.54 14.61
CA VAL A 254 0.40 -10.49 15.53
C VAL A 254 -0.11 -9.04 15.59
N CYS A 255 -1.39 -8.88 15.93
CA CYS A 255 -1.97 -7.59 16.27
C CYS A 255 -1.91 -7.42 17.80
N GLU A 256 -0.87 -6.79 18.31
CA GLU A 256 -0.70 -6.57 19.74
C GLU A 256 -1.76 -5.58 20.25
N THR A 257 -2.44 -5.97 21.33
CA THR A 257 -3.38 -5.11 22.05
C THR A 257 -2.67 -4.53 23.26
N ALA A 258 -2.52 -3.21 23.32
CA ALA A 258 -1.91 -2.56 24.47
C ALA A 258 -2.85 -2.58 25.69
N ALA A 259 -2.28 -2.48 26.90
CA ALA A 259 -3.07 -2.41 28.12
C ALA A 259 -4.01 -1.19 28.09
N GLY A 260 -5.32 -1.42 28.23
CA GLY A 260 -6.35 -0.38 28.15
C GLY A 260 -7.04 -0.25 26.79
N GLU A 261 -6.54 -0.91 25.73
CA GLU A 261 -7.17 -0.97 24.40
C GLU A 261 -8.33 -2.00 24.34
N VAL A 262 -9.28 -1.91 25.27
CA VAL A 262 -10.44 -2.83 25.39
C VAL A 262 -11.69 -2.39 24.61
N ARG A 263 -11.61 -1.23 23.95
CA ARG A 263 -12.71 -0.68 23.16
C ARG A 263 -13.06 -1.58 21.97
N GLU A 264 -14.31 -1.52 21.54
CA GLU A 264 -14.83 -2.37 20.46
C GLU A 264 -14.01 -2.26 19.16
N GLU A 265 -13.56 -1.05 18.80
CA GLU A 265 -12.74 -0.81 17.61
C GLU A 265 -11.40 -1.58 17.63
N HIS A 266 -10.77 -1.74 18.80
CA HIS A 266 -9.52 -2.50 18.93
C HIS A 266 -9.79 -4.01 18.84
N ARG A 267 -10.92 -4.48 19.39
CA ARG A 267 -11.37 -5.88 19.24
C ARG A 267 -11.71 -6.20 17.79
N GLU A 268 -12.39 -5.30 17.08
CA GLU A 268 -12.67 -5.43 15.65
C GLU A 268 -11.38 -5.44 14.83
N ALA A 269 -10.45 -4.52 15.11
CA ALA A 269 -9.16 -4.44 14.44
C ALA A 269 -8.32 -5.71 14.66
N HIS A 270 -8.30 -6.25 15.87
CA HIS A 270 -7.66 -7.51 16.19
C HIS A 270 -8.28 -8.69 15.42
N ALA A 271 -9.62 -8.78 15.41
CA ALA A 271 -10.34 -9.82 14.68
C ALA A 271 -10.13 -9.70 13.16
N PHE A 272 -10.12 -8.47 12.63
CA PHE A 272 -9.82 -8.19 11.23
C PHE A 272 -8.42 -8.69 10.85
N TRP A 273 -7.40 -8.32 11.63
CA TRP A 273 -6.01 -8.68 11.34
C TRP A 273 -5.78 -10.19 11.34
N ASN A 274 -6.44 -10.93 12.25
CA ASN A 274 -6.36 -12.39 12.29
C ASN A 274 -6.98 -13.11 11.07
N ARG A 275 -7.76 -12.39 10.24
CA ARG A 275 -8.29 -12.91 8.96
C ARG A 275 -7.37 -12.62 7.78
N VAL A 276 -6.35 -11.78 7.95
CA VAL A 276 -5.41 -11.41 6.88
C VAL A 276 -4.37 -12.50 6.71
N GLU A 277 -4.34 -13.13 5.54
CA GLU A 277 -3.30 -14.09 5.19
C GLU A 277 -1.98 -13.34 4.95
N GLN A 278 -0.86 -13.82 5.51
CA GLN A 278 0.40 -13.09 5.45
C GLN A 278 1.48 -13.89 4.72
N TYR A 279 2.20 -13.19 3.87
CA TYR A 279 3.26 -13.73 3.04
C TYR A 279 4.54 -12.91 3.18
N GLN A 280 5.67 -13.60 3.16
CA GLN A 280 7.00 -13.04 3.26
C GLN A 280 7.73 -13.20 1.93
N VAL A 281 8.43 -12.14 1.51
CA VAL A 281 9.32 -12.14 0.34
C VAL A 281 10.63 -11.48 0.74
N GLN A 282 11.71 -12.24 0.77
CA GLN A 282 13.05 -11.67 0.96
C GLN A 282 13.59 -11.19 -0.39
N MET A 283 14.06 -9.95 -0.45
CA MET A 283 14.78 -9.45 -1.61
C MET A 283 16.16 -10.10 -1.71
N ASP A 284 16.49 -10.58 -2.90
CA ASP A 284 17.82 -11.05 -3.26
C ASP A 284 18.29 -10.35 -4.54
N ASP A 285 19.51 -10.67 -4.98
CA ASP A 285 20.10 -10.09 -6.17
C ASP A 285 19.25 -10.33 -7.44
N ASN A 286 18.54 -11.45 -7.52
CA ASN A 286 17.67 -11.76 -8.66
C ASN A 286 16.43 -10.87 -8.70
N LEU A 287 15.74 -10.69 -7.57
CA LEU A 287 14.58 -9.80 -7.49
C LEU A 287 14.99 -8.35 -7.70
N ILE A 288 16.12 -7.92 -7.11
CA ILE A 288 16.68 -6.59 -7.34
C ILE A 288 16.99 -6.38 -8.82
N SER A 289 17.64 -7.35 -9.47
CA SER A 289 17.94 -7.29 -10.92
C SER A 289 16.69 -7.18 -11.77
N ALA A 290 15.62 -7.92 -11.43
CA ALA A 290 14.35 -7.83 -12.15
C ALA A 290 13.71 -6.44 -12.01
N ILE A 291 13.77 -5.84 -10.81
CA ILE A 291 13.27 -4.49 -10.55
C ILE A 291 14.10 -3.46 -11.35
N MET A 292 15.43 -3.58 -11.36
CA MET A 292 16.31 -2.72 -12.14
C MET A 292 16.01 -2.81 -13.64
N ALA A 293 15.92 -4.02 -14.19
CA ALA A 293 15.60 -4.23 -15.60
C ALA A 293 14.22 -3.66 -15.97
N ALA A 294 13.21 -3.84 -15.10
CA ALA A 294 11.86 -3.31 -15.29
C ALA A 294 11.82 -1.77 -15.35
N ALA A 295 12.67 -1.11 -14.56
CA ALA A 295 12.82 0.33 -14.62
C ALA A 295 13.62 0.83 -15.84
N GLY A 296 14.24 -0.08 -16.60
CA GLY A 296 15.04 0.20 -17.79
C GLY A 296 16.46 0.64 -17.46
N CYS A 297 17.09 -0.08 -16.52
CA CYS A 297 18.41 0.20 -15.95
C CYS A 297 19.44 -0.86 -16.29
#